data_AF-A0A2U3NU54-F1
#
_entry.id   AF-A0A2U3NU54-F1
#
_cell.length_a   1.000
_cell.length_b   1.000
_cell.length_c   1.000
_cell.angle_alpha   90.00
_cell.angle_beta   90.00
_cell.angle_gamma   90.00
#
_symmetry.space_group_name_H-M   'P 1'
#
loop_
_entity.id
_entity.type
_entity.pdbx_description
1 polymer ?
#
loop_
_entity_poly.entity_id
_entity_poly.type
_entity_poly.pdbx_seq_one_letter_code
_entity_poly.pdbx_strand_id
1 'polypeptide(L)'
;VPISTDPPEHTRFRKILQPFFSPHTLNEMLPSLQKQAIEIVDEIAKKGECEVVAELAIPYPSQVFLTLFGLPLEDRDRLIAWKDSVIALADSPTLEGADLTVLTTDVGDGVAW
;
A
#
# COMPACT_ATOMS: atom_id res chain seq x y z
N VAL A 1 11.97 0.86 -1.94
CA VAL A 1 12.90 0.64 -3.10
C VAL A 1 12.32 -0.51 -3.90
N PRO A 2 12.29 -0.48 -5.25
CA PRO A 2 11.67 -1.54 -6.04
C PRO A 2 12.19 -2.91 -5.59
N ILE A 3 11.30 -3.74 -5.03
CA ILE A 3 11.66 -5.03 -4.43
C ILE A 3 11.95 -6.10 -5.49
N SER A 4 11.47 -5.88 -6.71
CA SER A 4 11.56 -6.78 -7.87
C SER A 4 12.75 -6.48 -8.78
N THR A 5 13.78 -5.80 -8.28
CA THR A 5 14.95 -5.41 -9.10
C THR A 5 16.23 -5.73 -8.36
N ASP A 6 17.21 -6.27 -9.08
CA ASP A 6 18.55 -6.56 -8.56
C ASP A 6 19.52 -5.38 -8.75
N PRO A 7 20.69 -5.37 -8.08
CA PRO A 7 21.79 -4.50 -8.47
C PRO A 7 22.13 -4.66 -9.96
N PRO A 8 22.48 -3.57 -10.68
CA PRO A 8 22.79 -2.24 -10.17
C PRO A 8 21.57 -1.31 -9.98
N GLU A 9 20.42 -1.64 -10.57
CA GLU A 9 19.25 -0.75 -10.59
C GLU A 9 18.64 -0.56 -9.20
N HIS A 10 18.56 -1.62 -8.38
CA HIS A 10 18.13 -1.50 -6.98
C HIS A 10 18.96 -0.48 -6.19
N THR A 11 20.29 -0.50 -6.39
CA THR A 11 21.22 0.43 -5.75
C THR A 11 20.95 1.87 -6.18
N ARG A 12 20.62 2.09 -7.46
CA ARG A 12 20.28 3.41 -7.99
C ARG A 12 19.02 3.98 -7.34
N PHE A 13 17.94 3.20 -7.28
CA PHE A 13 16.71 3.63 -6.60
C PHE A 13 16.90 3.86 -5.10
N ARG A 14 17.66 2.99 -4.42
CA ARG A 14 17.95 3.14 -2.99
C ARG A 14 18.67 4.45 -2.70
N LYS A 15 19.67 4.81 -3.51
CA LYS A 15 20.42 6.06 -3.34
C LYS A 15 19.53 7.31 -3.45
N ILE A 16 18.52 7.28 -4.32
CA ILE A 16 17.58 8.40 -4.49
C ILE A 16 16.64 8.52 -3.29
N LEU A 17 16.12 7.39 -2.78
CA LEU A 17 15.11 7.40 -1.72
C LEU A 17 15.70 7.54 -0.31
N GLN A 18 16.89 7.00 -0.05
CA GLN A 18 17.48 6.93 1.29
C GLN A 18 17.55 8.26 2.05
N PRO A 19 17.89 9.42 1.44
CA PRO A 19 17.92 10.70 2.15
C PRO A 19 16.58 11.08 2.79
N PHE A 20 15.45 10.78 2.13
CA PHE A 20 14.10 11.06 2.62
C PHE A 20 13.72 10.24 3.86
N PHE A 21 14.39 9.10 4.07
CA PHE A 21 14.21 8.22 5.22
C PHE A 21 15.40 8.29 6.20
N SER A 22 16.18 9.37 6.15
CA SER A 22 17.30 9.53 7.07
C SER A 22 16.83 9.84 8.49
N PRO A 23 17.58 9.46 9.54
CA PRO A 23 17.23 9.80 10.92
C PRO A 23 17.03 11.30 11.13
N HIS A 24 17.83 12.13 10.45
CA HIS A 24 17.73 13.58 10.54
C HIS A 24 16.37 14.08 10.01
N THR A 25 15.99 13.69 8.79
CA THR A 25 14.69 14.05 8.19
C THR A 25 13.53 13.55 9.03
N LEU A 26 13.57 12.30 9.51
CA LEU A 26 12.51 11.74 10.34
C LEU A 26 12.38 12.47 11.69
N ASN A 27 13.48 12.91 12.30
CA ASN A 27 13.47 13.67 13.55
C ASN A 27 12.81 15.04 13.39
N GLU A 28 12.98 15.71 12.24
CA GLU A 28 12.31 16.98 11.95
C GLU A 28 10.79 16.82 11.82
N MET A 29 10.34 15.64 11.39
CA MET A 29 8.92 15.31 11.22
C MET A 29 8.26 14.81 12.50
N LEU A 30 9.05 14.29 13.45
CA LEU A 30 8.56 13.67 14.69
C LEU A 30 7.51 14.50 15.44
N PRO A 31 7.65 15.83 15.62
CA PRO A 31 6.62 16.62 16.29
C PRO A 31 5.25 16.57 15.59
N SER A 32 5.23 16.57 14.26
CA SER A 32 3.99 16.47 13.48
C SER A 32 3.37 15.07 13.60
N LEU A 33 4.19 14.02 13.50
CA LEU A 33 3.73 12.63 13.63
C LEU A 33 3.19 12.35 15.04
N GLN A 34 3.85 12.87 16.07
CA GLN A 34 3.38 12.76 17.45
C GLN A 34 2.03 13.45 17.64
N LYS A 35 1.84 14.65 17.07
CA LYS A 35 0.55 15.35 17.11
C LYS A 35 -0.56 14.51 16.49
N GLN A 36 -0.32 13.91 15.32
CA GLN A 36 -1.31 13.04 14.66
C GLN A 36 -1.66 11.81 15.51
N ALA A 37 -0.66 11.18 16.15
CA ALA A 37 -0.90 10.05 17.05
C ALA A 37 -1.75 10.45 18.27
N ILE A 38 -1.44 11.60 18.87
CA ILE A 38 -2.18 12.14 20.02
C ILE A 38 -3.64 12.40 19.63
N GLU A 39 -3.90 13.03 18.48
CA GLU A 39 -5.27 13.32 18.01
C GLU A 39 -6.10 12.04 17.86
N ILE A 40 -5.53 10.96 17.30
CA ILE A 40 -6.22 9.67 17.18
C ILE A 40 -6.52 9.08 18.57
N VAL A 41 -5.52 9.09 19.45
CA VAL A 41 -5.65 8.53 20.81
C VAL A 41 -6.66 9.31 21.65
N ASP A 42 -6.70 10.64 21.51
CA ASP A 42 -7.65 11.50 22.21
C ASP A 42 -9.10 11.21 21.80
N GLU A 43 -9.37 10.98 20.51
CA GLU A 43 -10.70 10.58 20.04
C GLU A 43 -11.12 9.20 20.54
N ILE A 44 -10.19 8.25 20.58
CA ILE A 44 -10.42 6.92 21.16
C ILE A 44 -10.72 7.03 22.67
N ALA A 45 -9.93 7.82 23.40
CA ALA A 45 -10.06 7.98 24.84
C ALA A 45 -11.44 8.52 25.26
N LYS A 46 -12.05 9.40 24.43
CA LYS A 46 -13.42 9.92 24.66
C LYS A 46 -14.49 8.84 24.64
N LYS A 47 -14.29 7.73 23.91
CA LYS A 47 -15.24 6.61 23.81
C LYS A 47 -15.12 5.64 24.98
N GLY A 48 -13.91 5.49 25.53
CA GLY A 48 -13.60 4.54 26.62
C GLY A 48 -13.39 3.09 26.14
N GLU A 49 -13.51 2.84 24.84
CA GLU A 49 -13.24 1.55 24.17
C GLU A 49 -12.64 1.78 22.77
N CYS A 50 -12.04 0.75 22.19
CA CYS A 50 -11.29 0.85 20.93
C CYS A 50 -11.22 -0.49 20.18
N GLU A 51 -11.54 -0.48 18.90
CA GLU A 51 -11.03 -1.49 17.95
C GLU A 51 -9.71 -0.99 17.36
N VAL A 52 -8.61 -1.51 17.90
CA VAL A 52 -7.25 -0.98 17.67
C VAL A 52 -6.85 -1.02 16.20
N VAL A 53 -7.31 -2.02 15.43
CA VAL A 53 -6.88 -2.17 14.04
C VAL A 53 -7.49 -1.06 13.17
N ALA A 54 -8.81 -0.94 13.17
CA ALA A 54 -9.57 0.02 12.39
C ALA A 54 -9.37 1.45 12.89
N GLU A 55 -9.26 1.66 14.20
CA GLU A 55 -9.20 3.01 14.78
C GLU A 55 -7.78 3.56 14.91
N LEU A 56 -6.74 2.73 14.91
CA LEU A 56 -5.35 3.18 15.05
C LEU A 56 -4.39 2.57 14.01
N ALA A 57 -4.29 1.25 13.94
CA ALA A 57 -3.23 0.57 13.18
C ALA A 57 -3.35 0.74 11.67
N ILE A 58 -4.55 0.90 11.13
CA ILE A 58 -4.80 1.24 9.72
C ILE A 58 -4.65 2.74 9.45
N PRO A 59 -5.34 3.65 10.17
CA PRO A 59 -5.33 5.07 9.83
C PRO A 59 -4.00 5.76 10.12
N TYR A 60 -3.33 5.44 11.24
CA TYR A 60 -2.14 6.19 11.64
C TYR A 60 -0.95 6.01 10.69
N PRO A 61 -0.51 4.78 10.32
CA PRO A 61 0.58 4.62 9.36
C PRO A 61 0.27 5.23 7.98
N SER A 62 -1.00 5.24 7.57
CA SER A 62 -1.44 5.87 6.32
C SER A 62 -1.28 7.39 6.37
N GLN A 63 -1.58 8.04 7.51
CA GLN A 63 -1.33 9.47 7.71
C GLN A 63 0.16 9.80 7.77
N VAL A 64 0.95 8.96 8.45
CA VAL A 64 2.42 9.08 8.48
C VAL A 64 2.97 9.03 7.07
N PHE A 65 2.52 8.10 6.23
CA PHE A 65 2.93 8.00 4.83
C PHE A 65 2.63 9.29 4.06
N LEU A 66 1.40 9.80 4.12
CA LEU A 66 1.03 11.05 3.45
C LEU A 66 1.92 12.22 3.90
N THR A 67 2.18 12.30 5.21
CA THR A 67 3.06 13.33 5.79
C THR A 67 4.50 13.21 5.26
N LEU A 68 5.06 12.00 5.21
CA LEU A 68 6.41 11.73 4.68
C LEU A 68 6.60 12.20 3.24
N PHE A 69 5.55 12.14 2.43
CA PHE A 69 5.58 12.54 1.02
C PHE A 69 4.99 13.92 0.76
N GLY A 70 4.61 14.68 1.79
CA GLY A 70 4.02 16.02 1.66
C GLY A 70 2.67 16.01 0.96
N LEU A 71 1.90 14.93 1.10
CA LEU A 71 0.59 14.74 0.49
C LEU A 71 -0.54 15.17 1.45
N PRO A 72 -1.73 15.52 0.92
CA PRO A 72 -2.84 15.96 1.75
C PRO A 72 -3.40 14.81 2.62
N LEU A 73 -3.73 15.09 3.88
CA LEU A 73 -4.23 14.07 4.82
C LEU A 73 -5.65 13.60 4.47
N GLU A 74 -6.44 14.40 3.75
CA GLU A 74 -7.76 14.02 3.25
C GLU A 74 -7.72 12.84 2.28
N ASP A 75 -6.58 12.56 1.65
CA ASP A 75 -6.40 11.41 0.77
C ASP A 75 -6.15 10.09 1.52
N ARG A 76 -6.15 10.09 2.86
CA ARG A 76 -5.87 8.90 3.70
C ARG A 76 -6.72 7.70 3.31
N ASP A 77 -8.03 7.86 3.22
CA ASP A 77 -8.94 6.73 2.99
C ASP A 77 -8.80 6.21 1.54
N ARG A 78 -8.49 7.11 0.60
CA ARG A 78 -8.15 6.75 -0.77
C ARG A 78 -6.85 5.95 -0.85
N LEU A 79 -5.82 6.36 -0.11
CA LEU A 79 -4.55 5.65 0.00
C LEU A 79 -4.76 4.25 0.59
N ILE A 80 -5.56 4.13 1.65
CA ILE A 80 -5.90 2.83 2.28
C ILE A 80 -6.55 1.91 1.26
N ALA A 81 -7.58 2.39 0.55
CA ALA A 81 -8.29 1.60 -0.46
C ALA A 81 -7.37 1.13 -1.61
N TRP A 82 -6.47 1.98 -2.08
CA TRP A 82 -5.47 1.61 -3.08
C TRP A 82 -4.46 0.60 -2.57
N LYS A 83 -3.98 0.76 -1.34
CA LYS A 83 -3.06 -0.16 -0.69
C LYS A 83 -3.71 -1.55 -0.51
N ASP A 84 -4.95 -1.61 -0.02
CA ASP A 84 -5.72 -2.87 0.07
C ASP A 84 -5.95 -3.46 -1.34
N SER A 85 -6.21 -2.58 -2.31
CA SER A 85 -6.15 -2.80 -3.77
C SER A 85 -5.03 -3.72 -4.23
N VAL A 86 -3.82 -3.22 -3.99
CA VAL A 86 -2.56 -3.80 -4.44
C VAL A 86 -2.23 -5.08 -3.68
N ILE A 87 -2.50 -5.12 -2.37
CA ILE A 87 -2.27 -6.33 -1.56
C ILE A 87 -3.17 -7.47 -2.03
N ALA A 88 -4.47 -7.20 -2.21
CA ALA A 88 -5.41 -8.20 -2.69
C ALA A 88 -5.02 -8.75 -4.08
N LEU A 89 -4.47 -7.91 -4.97
CA LEU A 89 -3.96 -8.34 -6.26
C LEU A 89 -2.71 -9.24 -6.13
N ALA A 90 -1.81 -8.92 -5.19
CA ALA A 90 -0.59 -9.70 -4.96
C ALA A 90 -0.87 -11.05 -4.29
N ASP A 91 -1.88 -11.10 -3.41
CA ASP A 91 -2.32 -12.33 -2.73
C ASP A 91 -3.30 -13.15 -3.58
N SER A 92 -3.86 -12.58 -4.64
CA SER A 92 -4.67 -13.32 -5.59
C SER A 92 -3.79 -14.43 -6.18
N PRO A 93 -4.23 -15.70 -6.14
CA PRO A 93 -3.60 -16.71 -6.97
C PRO A 93 -3.77 -16.20 -8.40
N THR A 94 -2.67 -15.77 -9.02
CA THR A 94 -2.67 -15.52 -10.45
C THR A 94 -3.26 -16.75 -11.13
N LEU A 95 -4.04 -16.53 -12.18
CA LEU A 95 -4.72 -17.49 -13.03
C LEU A 95 -3.78 -18.58 -13.58
N GLU A 96 -3.21 -19.43 -12.73
CA GLU A 96 -2.63 -20.72 -13.06
C GLU A 96 -3.81 -21.64 -13.39
N GLY A 97 -4.36 -21.47 -14.59
CA GLY A 97 -5.49 -22.26 -15.07
C GLY A 97 -6.67 -21.46 -15.63
N ALA A 98 -6.49 -20.21 -16.08
CA ALA A 98 -7.39 -19.73 -17.12
C ALA A 98 -7.09 -20.54 -18.39
N ASP A 99 -7.80 -21.66 -18.53
CA ASP A 99 -7.72 -22.53 -19.68
C ASP A 99 -8.16 -21.77 -20.93
N LEU A 100 -7.18 -21.23 -21.67
CA LEU A 100 -7.40 -20.52 -22.91
C LEU A 100 -7.83 -21.47 -24.06
N THR A 101 -7.91 -22.79 -23.84
CA THR A 101 -8.47 -23.73 -24.84
C THR A 101 -9.99 -23.63 -24.98
N VAL A 102 -10.68 -23.03 -24.01
CA VAL A 102 -12.13 -22.81 -24.11
C VAL A 102 -12.49 -21.75 -25.18
N LEU A 103 -11.53 -20.93 -25.61
CA LEU A 103 -11.75 -19.91 -26.64
C LEU A 103 -11.38 -20.35 -28.07
N THR A 104 -10.91 -21.59 -28.28
CA THR A 104 -10.52 -22.07 -29.63
C THR A 104 -11.35 -23.24 -30.16
N THR A 105 -12.35 -23.75 -29.43
CA THR A 105 -13.03 -25.00 -29.81
C THR A 105 -14.45 -24.82 -30.40
N ASP A 106 -14.80 -23.62 -30.89
CA ASP A 106 -16.06 -23.44 -31.65
C ASP A 106 -15.87 -22.82 -33.05
N VAL A 107 -14.71 -23.04 -33.69
CA VAL A 107 -14.67 -22.93 -35.16
C VAL A 107 -14.88 -24.32 -35.71
N GLY A 108 -16.14 -24.63 -35.97
CA GLY A 108 -16.56 -25.84 -36.64
C GLY A 108 -15.87 -25.97 -38.00
N ASP A 109 -15.41 -27.17 -38.30
CA ASP A 109 -15.35 -27.68 -39.66
C ASP A 109 -15.71 -29.15 -39.62
N GLY A 110 -16.97 -29.42 -39.93
CA GLY A 110 -17.38 -30.73 -40.41
C GLY A 110 -16.88 -30.90 -41.84
N VAL A 111 -16.16 -31.98 -42.11
CA VAL A 111 -16.20 -32.72 -43.38
C VAL A 111 -15.68 -34.13 -43.16
N ALA A 112 -16.48 -35.10 -43.64
CA ALA A 112 -16.14 -36.50 -43.87
C ALA A 112 -14.78 -36.62 -44.62
N TRP A 113 -13.92 -37.60 -44.39
CA TRP A 113 -14.10 -39.04 -44.21
C TRP A 113 -12.96 -39.62 -43.36
#